data_AF-A0A524PWQ1-F1
#
_entry.id   AF-A0A524PWQ1-F1
#
_cell.length_a   1.000
_cell.length_b   1.000
_cell.length_c   1.000
_cell.angle_alpha   90.00
_cell.angle_beta   90.00
_cell.angle_gamma   90.00
#
_symmetry.space_group_name_H-M   'P 1'
#
loop_
_entity.id
_entity.type
_entity.pdbx_description
1 polymer ?
#
loop_
_entity_poly.entity_id
_entity_poly.type
_entity_poly.pdbx_seq_one_letter_code
_entity_poly.pdbx_strand_id
1 'polypeptide(L)'
;MDWEEEKIRCRICGTTVTTESERMRMNGSHEHAFVNPLGLLFRIGCFSGARGCLAAGEPTGDYTWFPGYTWRFAVCSNCRVHLGWCYQSGTGAFWGLILDRLVSG
;
A
#
# COMPACT_ATOMS: atom_id res chain seq x y z
N MET A 1 2.28 28.21 -11.76
CA MET A 1 2.49 27.99 -10.31
C MET A 1 2.48 26.49 -10.14
N ASP A 2 3.66 25.88 -10.13
CA ASP A 2 3.79 24.43 -9.93
C ASP A 2 3.53 24.17 -8.45
N TRP A 3 2.35 23.65 -8.15
CA TRP A 3 2.10 23.04 -6.85
C TRP A 3 2.82 21.70 -6.89
N GLU A 4 3.95 21.56 -6.19
CA GLU A 4 4.56 20.26 -6.02
C GLU A 4 3.58 19.36 -5.28
N GLU A 5 3.14 18.30 -5.95
CA GLU A 5 2.33 17.26 -5.35
C GLU A 5 3.13 16.62 -4.19
N GLU A 6 2.54 16.58 -3.00
CA GLU A 6 3.21 16.07 -1.79
C GLU A 6 3.47 14.56 -1.95
N LYS A 7 4.76 14.21 -2.01
CA LYS A 7 5.23 12.85 -2.33
C LYS A 7 5.41 12.04 -1.07
N ILE A 8 4.87 10.82 -1.10
CA ILE A 8 5.11 9.82 -0.07
C ILE A 8 6.18 8.86 -0.58
N ARG A 9 7.25 8.70 0.20
CA ARG A 9 8.47 8.00 -0.20
C ARG A 9 8.70 6.75 0.63
N CYS A 10 9.45 5.82 0.07
CA CYS A 10 9.98 4.68 0.81
C CYS A 10 10.91 5.18 1.90
N ARG A 11 10.65 4.84 3.16
CA ARG A 11 11.49 5.25 4.29
C ARG A 11 12.93 4.72 4.20
N ILE A 12 13.14 3.60 3.50
CA ILE A 12 14.45 2.95 3.40
C ILE A 12 15.34 3.58 2.33
N CYS A 13 14.82 3.87 1.13
CA CYS A 13 15.65 4.33 0.00
C CYS A 13 15.25 5.68 -0.59
N GLY A 14 14.19 6.32 -0.09
CA GLY A 14 13.73 7.64 -0.53
C GLY A 14 13.02 7.68 -1.89
N THR A 15 12.93 6.56 -2.62
CA THR A 15 12.17 6.48 -3.87
C THR A 15 10.71 6.85 -3.62
N THR A 16 10.14 7.70 -4.47
CA THR A 16 8.71 8.05 -4.44
C THR A 16 7.87 6.79 -4.63
N VAL A 17 6.97 6.53 -3.69
CA VAL A 17 6.06 5.37 -3.69
C VAL A 17 4.70 5.76 -4.25
N THR A 18 4.14 6.84 -3.73
CA THR A 18 2.81 7.36 -4.05
C THR A 18 2.76 8.86 -3.68
N THR A 19 1.59 9.47 -3.73
CA THR A 19 1.36 10.88 -3.39
C THR A 19 0.16 11.02 -2.46
N GLU A 20 0.03 12.18 -1.81
CA GLU A 20 -1.11 12.47 -0.96
C GLU A 20 -2.44 12.47 -1.74
N SER A 21 -2.43 12.80 -3.04
CA SER A 21 -3.64 12.79 -3.89
C SER A 21 -4.17 11.38 -4.18
N GLU A 22 -3.31 10.37 -4.10
CA GLU A 22 -3.65 8.97 -4.32
C GLU A 22 -4.29 8.32 -3.08
N ARG A 23 -4.40 9.03 -1.94
CA ARG A 23 -5.10 8.51 -0.76
C ARG A 23 -6.56 8.22 -1.10
N MET A 24 -7.02 7.03 -0.74
CA MET A 24 -8.42 6.64 -0.87
C MET A 24 -8.96 6.05 0.43
N ARG A 25 -10.29 5.93 0.51
CA ARG A 25 -10.97 5.26 1.61
C ARG A 25 -11.44 3.89 1.17
N MET A 26 -11.11 2.86 1.96
CA MET A 26 -11.74 1.55 1.89
C MET A 26 -12.58 1.32 3.12
N ASN A 27 -13.81 0.83 2.92
CA ASN A 27 -14.79 0.61 4.00
C ASN A 27 -14.94 1.83 4.93
N GLY A 28 -14.96 3.05 4.36
CA GLY A 28 -15.17 4.30 5.08
C GLY A 28 -13.91 4.98 5.65
N SER A 29 -12.76 4.29 5.71
CA SER A 29 -11.50 4.81 6.27
C SER A 29 -10.31 4.71 5.32
N HIS A 30 -9.38 5.66 5.41
CA HIS A 30 -8.08 5.58 4.74
C HIS A 30 -7.10 4.70 5.52
N GLU A 31 -7.04 4.85 6.84
CA GLU A 31 -6.15 4.08 7.70
C GLU A 31 -6.86 2.90 8.32
N HIS A 32 -6.17 1.76 8.40
CA HIS A 32 -6.64 0.54 9.04
C HIS A 32 -5.52 -0.06 9.88
N ALA A 33 -5.90 -0.71 10.98
CA ALA A 33 -4.99 -1.48 11.82
C ALA A 33 -5.42 -2.95 11.79
N PHE A 34 -4.53 -3.82 11.32
CA PHE A 34 -4.83 -5.25 11.17
C PHE A 34 -3.73 -6.11 11.79
N VAL A 35 -4.10 -7.28 12.28
CA VAL A 35 -3.17 -8.30 12.77
C VAL A 35 -3.12 -9.43 11.74
N ASN A 36 -1.92 -9.80 11.30
CA ASN A 36 -1.76 -10.94 10.41
C ASN A 36 -1.85 -12.28 11.19
N PRO A 37 -1.93 -13.44 10.51
CA PRO A 37 -2.02 -14.74 11.19
C PRO A 37 -0.86 -15.08 12.14
N LEU A 38 0.28 -14.40 12.01
CA LEU A 38 1.44 -14.54 12.90
C LEU A 38 1.38 -13.62 14.13
N GLY A 39 0.29 -12.87 14.32
CA GLY A 39 0.13 -11.96 15.45
C GLY A 39 0.80 -10.59 15.27
N LEU A 40 1.30 -10.26 14.08
CA LEU A 40 1.95 -8.97 13.81
C LEU A 40 0.91 -7.90 13.44
N LEU A 41 0.91 -6.80 14.20
CA LEU A 41 0.08 -5.62 13.95
C LEU A 41 0.69 -4.74 12.84
N PHE A 42 -0.13 -4.36 11.87
CA PHE A 42 0.20 -3.43 10.81
C PHE A 42 -0.79 -2.28 10.76
N ARG A 43 -0.28 -1.05 10.79
CA ARG A 43 -1.03 0.15 10.39
C ARG A 43 -0.80 0.40 8.90
N ILE A 44 -1.88 0.38 8.11
CA ILE A 44 -1.81 0.61 6.67
C ILE A 44 -2.66 1.82 6.26
N GLY A 45 -2.21 2.53 5.23
CA GLY A 45 -3.00 3.49 4.47
C GLY A 45 -3.42 2.92 3.12
N CYS A 46 -4.62 3.26 2.65
CA CYS A 46 -5.16 2.83 1.36
C CYS A 46 -4.91 3.87 0.27
N PHE A 47 -4.32 3.45 -0.86
CA PHE A 47 -4.01 4.32 -2.00
C PHE A 47 -4.56 3.75 -3.31
N SER A 48 -5.13 4.60 -4.17
CA SER A 48 -5.57 4.22 -5.51
C SER A 48 -4.40 3.88 -6.44
N GLY A 49 -3.25 4.52 -6.23
CA GLY A 49 -2.04 4.33 -7.02
C GLY A 49 -0.77 4.30 -6.17
N ALA A 50 0.18 3.44 -6.54
CA ALA A 50 1.51 3.39 -5.92
C ALA A 50 2.56 3.01 -6.97
N ARG A 51 2.86 3.94 -7.88
CA ARG A 51 3.78 3.70 -9.02
C ARG A 51 5.21 3.32 -8.60
N GLY A 52 5.62 3.66 -7.37
CA GLY A 52 6.89 3.24 -6.79
C GLY A 52 6.85 1.87 -6.10
N CYS A 53 5.77 1.11 -6.25
CA CYS A 53 5.66 -0.26 -5.80
C CYS A 53 5.62 -1.24 -6.99
N LEU A 54 6.04 -2.47 -6.72
CA LEU A 54 5.82 -3.64 -7.57
C LEU A 54 4.98 -4.66 -6.80
N ALA A 55 3.98 -5.24 -7.45
CA ALA A 55 3.27 -6.40 -6.91
C ALA A 55 4.10 -7.67 -7.16
N ALA A 56 4.39 -8.42 -6.10
CA ALA A 56 5.29 -9.58 -6.11
C ALA A 56 4.57 -10.85 -5.60
N GLY A 57 4.90 -12.00 -6.21
CA GLY A 57 4.26 -13.29 -5.94
C GLY A 57 2.96 -13.50 -6.71
N GLU A 58 2.28 -14.61 -6.47
CA GLU A 58 0.95 -14.91 -7.02
C GLU A 58 -0.17 -14.27 -6.17
N PRO A 59 -1.29 -13.85 -6.77
CA PRO A 59 -2.44 -13.35 -6.02
C PRO A 59 -3.06 -14.45 -5.18
N THR A 60 -3.37 -14.16 -3.91
CA THR A 60 -4.07 -15.08 -3.01
C THR A 60 -5.20 -14.38 -2.26
N GLY A 61 -6.28 -15.11 -1.96
CA GLY A 61 -7.33 -14.66 -1.06
C GLY A 61 -7.07 -14.98 0.42
N ASP A 62 -5.99 -15.71 0.72
CA ASP A 62 -5.72 -16.21 2.06
C ASP A 62 -5.56 -15.06 3.05
N TYR A 63 -6.35 -15.10 4.13
CA TYR A 63 -6.33 -14.11 5.20
C TYR A 63 -6.44 -12.66 4.72
N THR A 64 -7.14 -12.42 3.61
CA THR A 64 -7.39 -11.07 3.12
C THR A 64 -8.11 -10.23 4.19
N TRP A 65 -7.66 -9.00 4.40
CA TRP A 65 -8.33 -8.05 5.28
C TRP A 65 -9.50 -7.34 4.60
N PHE A 66 -9.58 -7.39 3.28
CA PHE A 66 -10.64 -6.79 2.48
C PHE A 66 -11.39 -7.89 1.74
N PRO A 67 -12.54 -8.36 2.26
CA PRO A 67 -13.34 -9.40 1.63
C PRO A 67 -13.67 -9.07 0.17
N GLY A 68 -13.57 -10.07 -0.71
CA GLY A 68 -13.74 -9.91 -2.17
C GLY A 68 -12.48 -9.48 -2.93
N TYR A 69 -11.37 -9.24 -2.24
CA TYR A 69 -10.07 -8.97 -2.85
C TYR A 69 -9.08 -10.12 -2.60
N THR A 70 -8.35 -10.46 -3.66
CA THR A 70 -7.06 -11.15 -3.53
C THR A 70 -5.96 -10.12 -3.29
N TRP A 71 -4.82 -10.55 -2.77
CA TRP A 71 -3.67 -9.69 -2.55
C TRP A 71 -2.35 -10.32 -3.00
N ARG A 72 -1.40 -9.44 -3.30
CA ARG A 72 0.01 -9.74 -3.56
C ARG A 72 0.88 -8.85 -2.68
N PHE A 73 2.11 -9.24 -2.40
CA PHE A 73 3.03 -8.34 -1.70
C PHE A 73 3.31 -7.10 -2.54
N ALA A 74 3.25 -5.92 -1.95
CA ALA A 74 3.76 -4.69 -2.53
C ALA A 74 5.18 -4.46 -2.02
N VAL A 75 6.16 -4.44 -2.92
CA VAL A 75 7.56 -4.15 -2.59
C VAL A 75 7.99 -2.85 -3.24
N CYS A 76 8.92 -2.12 -2.63
CA CYS A 76 9.51 -0.93 -3.24
C CYS A 76 10.11 -1.28 -4.60
N SER A 77 9.80 -0.51 -5.64
CA SER A 77 10.30 -0.76 -7.00
C SER A 77 11.83 -0.66 -7.11
N ASN A 78 12.44 0.12 -6.22
CA ASN A 78 13.89 0.31 -6.16
C ASN A 78 14.56 -0.70 -5.22
N CYS A 79 14.36 -0.60 -3.90
CA CYS A 79 15.11 -1.41 -2.93
C CYS A 79 14.44 -2.75 -2.56
N ARG A 80 13.27 -3.07 -3.13
CA ARG A 80 12.52 -4.32 -2.90
C ARG A 80 12.08 -4.60 -1.46
N VAL A 81 12.25 -3.65 -0.53
CA VAL A 81 11.69 -3.79 0.82
C VAL A 81 10.17 -3.93 0.73
N HIS A 82 9.60 -4.81 1.56
CA HIS A 82 8.15 -4.97 1.67
C HIS A 82 7.52 -3.65 2.16
N LEU A 83 6.62 -3.07 1.38
CA LEU A 83 5.91 -1.83 1.71
C LEU A 83 4.43 -2.04 2.02
N GLY A 84 3.87 -3.21 1.73
CA GLY A 84 2.50 -3.57 2.09
C GLY A 84 1.92 -4.55 1.08
N TRP A 85 0.70 -4.31 0.63
CA TRP A 85 -0.06 -5.24 -0.21
C TRP A 85 -0.73 -4.53 -1.38
N CYS A 86 -0.75 -5.18 -2.54
CA CYS A 86 -1.59 -4.81 -3.69
C CYS A 86 -2.83 -5.68 -3.67
N TYR A 87 -4.00 -5.07 -3.52
CA TYR A 87 -5.30 -5.75 -3.48
C TYR A 87 -5.98 -5.64 -4.85
N GLN A 88 -6.50 -6.75 -5.35
CA GLN A 88 -7.14 -6.84 -6.66
C GLN A 88 -8.46 -7.62 -6.58
N SER A 89 -9.47 -7.12 -7.29
CA SER A 89 -10.77 -7.76 -7.48
C SER A 89 -11.23 -7.59 -8.93
N GLY A 90 -12.39 -8.16 -9.29
CA GLY A 90 -12.97 -7.99 -10.63
C GLY A 90 -13.40 -6.56 -10.96
N THR A 91 -13.51 -5.67 -9.96
CA THR A 91 -14.00 -4.29 -10.14
C THR A 91 -12.91 -3.24 -9.97
N GLY A 92 -11.71 -3.61 -9.53
CA GLY A 92 -10.62 -2.66 -9.35
C GLY A 92 -9.47 -3.18 -8.49
N ALA A 93 -8.49 -2.31 -8.30
CA ALA A 93 -7.32 -2.57 -7.48
C ALA A 93 -6.92 -1.35 -6.65
N PHE A 94 -6.24 -1.59 -5.54
CA PHE A 94 -5.70 -0.54 -4.67
C PHE A 94 -4.51 -1.07 -3.88
N TRP A 95 -3.83 -0.19 -3.16
CA TRP A 95 -2.61 -0.50 -2.40
C TRP A 95 -2.84 -0.22 -0.92
N GLY A 96 -2.64 -1.24 -0.07
CA GLY A 96 -2.59 -1.08 1.37
C GLY A 96 -1.13 -1.03 1.82
N LEU A 97 -0.60 0.17 2.08
CA LEU A 97 0.82 0.38 2.37
C LEU A 97 1.06 0.65 3.85
N ILE A 98 2.10 0.04 4.41
CA ILE A 98 2.47 0.13 5.83
C ILE A 98 3.03 1.52 6.11
N LEU A 99 2.30 2.31 6.91
CA LEU A 99 2.60 3.72 7.15
C LEU A 99 3.98 3.92 7.78
N ASP A 100 4.39 3.02 8.68
CA ASP A 100 5.69 3.08 9.34
C ASP A 100 6.89 2.81 8.39
N ARG A 101 6.62 2.34 7.17
CA ARG A 101 7.64 2.13 6.13
C ARG A 101 7.65 3.25 5.09
N LEU A 102 6.84 4.28 5.31
CA LEU A 102 6.73 5.45 4.45
C LEU A 102 7.18 6.71 5.20
N VAL A 103 7.50 7.75 4.43
CA VAL A 103 7.79 9.09 4.92
C VAL A 103 7.20 10.10 3.93
N SER A 104 6.44 11.08 4.42
CA SER A 104 6.02 12.23 3.61
C SER A 104 7.19 13.20 3.51
N GLY A 105 7.43 13.70 2.30
CA GLY A 105 8.50 14.66 1.99
C GLY A 105 8.12 16.09 2.29
#